data_AF-A0A8I1LG76-F1
#
_entry.id   AF-A0A8I1LG76-F1
#
_cell.length_a   1.000
_cell.length_b   1.000
_cell.length_c   1.000
_cell.angle_alpha   90.00
_cell.angle_beta   90.00
_cell.angle_gamma   90.00
#
_symmetry.space_group_name_H-M   'P 1'
#
loop_
_entity.id
_entity.type
_entity.pdbx_description
1 polymer ?
#
loop_
_entity_poly.entity_id
_entity_poly.type
_entity_poly.pdbx_seq_one_letter_code
_entity_poly.pdbx_strand_id
1 'polypeptide(L)'
;MAQSQNEERDMWYKATRKFMHGIVAGIQCAFPAKVIKYDNATHKADILPLANSSNGDTSAQYLDIPVSENCYIQDEILERLKPELAKVDAHVGSNLAEKLPKRRLMRAGVPVVAVVLDRDNDNWEGGRAVNNYVPNSSRLHDANDAIIIGVLGGDAKNG
;
A
#
# COMPACT_ATOMS: atom_id res chain seq x y z
N MET A 1 -20.18 51.31 3.45
CA MET A 1 -21.03 50.19 3.89
C MET A 1 -20.99 49.00 2.92
N ALA A 2 -21.04 49.19 1.59
CA ALA A 2 -20.96 48.08 0.63
C ALA A 2 -19.58 47.39 0.56
N GLN A 3 -18.47 48.13 0.73
CA GLN A 3 -17.11 47.57 0.72
C GLN A 3 -16.82 46.65 1.92
N SER A 4 -17.18 47.06 3.14
CA SER A 4 -16.96 46.25 4.35
C SER A 4 -17.77 44.95 4.35
N GLN A 5 -19.01 44.99 3.83
CA GLN A 5 -19.85 43.79 3.67
C GLN A 5 -19.28 42.83 2.61
N ASN A 6 -18.63 43.35 1.56
CA ASN A 6 -17.96 42.51 0.56
C ASN A 6 -16.67 41.90 1.11
N GLU A 7 -15.91 42.62 1.93
CA GLU A 7 -14.73 42.11 2.63
C GLU A 7 -15.08 41.03 3.67
N GLU A 8 -16.12 41.23 4.46
CA GLU A 8 -16.64 40.22 5.40
C GLU A 8 -17.09 38.94 4.68
N ARG A 9 -17.79 39.08 3.54
CA ARG A 9 -18.18 37.93 2.71
C ARG A 9 -16.97 37.20 2.15
N ASP A 10 -15.97 37.91 1.62
CA ASP A 10 -14.74 37.31 1.10
C ASP A 10 -13.95 36.56 2.19
N MET A 11 -13.87 37.13 3.39
CA MET A 11 -13.27 36.47 4.55
C MET A 11 -14.04 35.21 4.97
N TRP A 12 -15.37 35.24 4.93
CA TRP A 12 -16.21 34.07 5.19
C TRP A 12 -16.01 32.98 4.14
N TYR A 13 -15.96 33.34 2.84
CA TYR A 13 -15.64 32.39 1.77
C TYR A 13 -14.25 31.77 1.94
N LYS A 14 -13.24 32.58 2.30
CA LYS A 14 -11.88 32.08 2.59
C LYS A 14 -11.87 31.14 3.79
N ALA A 15 -12.59 31.47 4.85
CA ALA A 15 -12.70 30.62 6.05
C ALA A 15 -13.37 29.29 5.71
N THR A 16 -14.51 29.31 5.01
CA THR A 16 -15.22 28.11 4.57
C THR A 16 -14.37 27.26 3.63
N ARG A 17 -13.66 27.87 2.68
CA ARG A 17 -12.74 27.14 1.79
C ARG A 17 -11.60 26.48 2.56
N LYS A 18 -11.02 27.16 3.55
CA LYS A 18 -9.97 26.58 4.42
C LYS A 18 -10.51 25.43 5.26
N PHE A 19 -11.71 25.57 5.81
CA PHE A 19 -12.38 24.51 6.56
C PHE A 19 -12.62 23.27 5.68
N MET A 20 -13.18 23.45 4.49
CA MET A 20 -13.39 22.36 3.52
C MET A 20 -12.07 21.72 3.11
N HIS A 21 -11.02 22.51 2.87
CA HIS A 21 -9.69 21.99 2.58
C HIS A 21 -9.12 21.19 3.75
N GLY A 22 -9.34 21.62 4.99
CA GLY A 22 -8.93 20.88 6.19
C GLY A 22 -9.60 19.51 6.29
N ILE A 23 -10.91 19.44 5.99
CA ILE A 23 -11.64 18.16 5.93
C ILE A 23 -11.04 17.25 4.86
N VAL A 24 -10.88 17.75 3.63
CA VAL A 24 -10.38 16.94 2.51
C VAL A 24 -8.93 16.50 2.74
N ALA A 25 -8.08 17.36 3.29
CA ALA A 25 -6.69 17.02 3.60
C ALA A 25 -6.56 15.98 4.74
N GLY A 26 -7.57 15.87 5.60
CA GLY A 26 -7.63 14.84 6.64
C GLY A 26 -8.08 13.47 6.13
N ILE A 27 -8.69 13.39 4.95
CA ILE A 27 -9.12 12.13 4.33
C ILE A 27 -7.93 11.51 3.61
N GLN A 28 -7.40 10.42 4.16
CA GLN A 28 -6.35 9.66 3.50
C GLN A 28 -6.99 8.67 2.51
N CYS A 29 -6.52 8.68 1.26
CA CYS A 29 -7.11 7.86 0.19
C CYS A 29 -6.12 6.82 -0.34
N ALA A 30 -5.06 7.28 -1.02
CA ALA A 30 -4.04 6.40 -1.57
C ALA A 30 -2.71 7.12 -1.53
N PHE A 31 -1.64 6.38 -1.24
CA PHE A 31 -0.31 6.96 -1.14
C PHE A 31 0.77 5.97 -1.57
N PRO A 32 1.85 6.46 -2.19
CA PRO A 32 3.03 5.65 -2.42
C PRO A 32 3.80 5.45 -1.11
N ALA A 33 4.25 4.22 -0.88
CA ALA A 33 5.02 3.85 0.30
C ALA A 33 6.20 2.95 -0.07
N LYS A 34 7.20 2.86 0.81
CA LYS A 34 8.30 1.91 0.74
C LYS A 34 8.05 0.77 1.70
N VAL A 35 8.20 -0.47 1.24
CA VAL A 35 8.14 -1.65 2.10
C VAL A 35 9.40 -1.68 2.99
N ILE A 36 9.21 -1.74 4.30
CA ILE A 36 10.29 -1.89 5.28
C ILE A 36 10.53 -3.37 5.56
N LYS A 37 9.45 -4.12 5.73
CA LYS A 37 9.47 -5.55 6.02
C LYS A 37 8.27 -6.21 5.37
N TYR A 38 8.43 -7.45 4.93
CA TYR A 38 7.35 -8.26 4.37
C TYR A 38 7.36 -9.65 4.99
N ASP A 39 6.22 -10.09 5.50
CA ASP A 39 5.98 -11.43 6.02
C ASP A 39 5.21 -12.26 4.99
N ASN A 40 5.84 -13.31 4.48
CA ASN A 40 5.25 -14.18 3.47
C ASN A 40 4.22 -15.16 4.04
N ALA A 41 4.24 -15.44 5.35
CA ALA A 41 3.34 -16.39 5.96
C ALA A 41 1.95 -15.78 6.19
N THR A 42 1.93 -14.50 6.54
CA THR A 42 0.70 -13.76 6.85
C THR A 42 0.28 -12.81 5.74
N HIS A 43 1.10 -12.64 4.69
CA HIS A 43 0.93 -11.67 3.61
C HIS A 43 0.70 -10.25 4.14
N LYS A 44 1.49 -9.87 5.14
CA LYS A 44 1.48 -8.54 5.74
C LYS A 44 2.83 -7.86 5.55
N ALA A 45 2.81 -6.55 5.39
CA ALA A 45 4.01 -5.75 5.23
C ALA A 45 3.99 -4.53 6.14
N ASP A 46 5.17 -4.15 6.60
CA ASP A 46 5.35 -2.84 7.21
C ASP A 46 5.75 -1.85 6.14
N ILE A 47 5.11 -0.68 6.11
CA ILE A 47 5.30 0.32 5.06
C ILE A 47 5.62 1.69 5.64
N LEU A 48 6.41 2.46 4.90
CA LEU A 48 6.76 3.84 5.21
C LEU A 48 6.28 4.74 4.06
N PRO A 49 5.32 5.65 4.28
CA PRO A 49 4.88 6.59 3.26
C PRO A 49 6.04 7.41 2.70
N LEU A 50 6.04 7.64 1.39
CA LEU A 50 7.10 8.41 0.72
C LEU A 50 6.89 9.92 0.80
N ALA A 51 5.64 10.36 0.96
CA ALA A 51 5.33 11.77 1.18
C ALA A 51 5.68 12.14 2.62
N ASN A 52 6.51 13.17 2.79
CA ASN A 52 6.75 13.80 4.08
C ASN A 52 5.58 14.72 4.43
N SER A 53 5.43 15.03 5.71
CA SER A 53 4.51 16.08 6.14
C SER A 53 4.92 17.43 5.54
N SER A 54 3.97 18.37 5.41
CA SER A 54 4.23 19.74 4.94
C SER A 54 5.28 20.48 5.79
N ASN A 55 5.53 20.00 7.02
CA ASN A 55 6.47 20.58 7.97
C ASN A 55 7.87 19.96 7.86
N GLY A 56 8.07 18.99 6.96
CA GLY A 56 9.35 18.31 6.75
C GLY A 56 9.56 17.08 7.64
N ASP A 57 8.65 16.79 8.57
CA ASP A 57 8.73 15.57 9.39
C ASP A 57 8.49 14.33 8.53
N THR A 58 9.32 13.31 8.73
CA THR A 58 9.17 11.99 8.10
C THR A 58 7.91 11.31 8.62
N SER A 59 7.15 10.73 7.70
CA SER A 59 5.96 9.94 8.04
C SER A 59 6.31 8.77 8.96
N ALA A 60 5.40 8.42 9.86
CA ALA A 60 5.53 7.23 10.68
C ALA A 60 5.40 5.96 9.82
N GLN A 61 5.99 4.87 10.30
CA GLN A 61 5.81 3.55 9.70
C GLN A 61 4.46 2.98 10.12
N TYR A 62 3.74 2.40 9.16
CA TYR A 62 2.53 1.62 9.39
C TYR A 62 2.89 0.13 9.40
N LEU A 63 2.31 -0.61 10.34
CA LEU A 63 2.66 -2.00 10.63
C LEU A 63 1.56 -2.94 10.17
N ASP A 64 1.93 -4.18 9.88
CA ASP A 64 1.00 -5.28 9.64
C ASP A 64 -0.05 -5.03 8.54
N ILE A 65 0.30 -4.20 7.54
CA ILE A 65 -0.58 -3.81 6.45
C ILE A 65 -0.79 -5.01 5.52
N PRO A 66 -2.04 -5.44 5.26
CA PRO A 66 -2.31 -6.55 4.37
C PRO A 66 -1.86 -6.25 2.93
N VAL A 67 -1.37 -7.28 2.26
CA VAL A 67 -0.95 -7.22 0.87
C VAL A 67 -1.96 -7.98 0.02
N SER A 68 -2.45 -7.35 -1.04
CA SER A 68 -3.38 -7.99 -1.96
C SER A 68 -2.69 -9.13 -2.74
N GLU A 69 -3.43 -10.23 -2.99
CA GLU A 69 -2.92 -11.47 -3.60
C GLU A 69 -2.23 -11.23 -4.95
N ASN A 70 -2.74 -10.29 -5.74
CA ASN A 70 -2.14 -9.91 -7.02
C ASN A 70 -0.67 -9.43 -6.92
N CYS A 71 -0.23 -8.96 -5.75
CA CYS A 71 1.12 -8.44 -5.55
C CYS A 71 2.17 -9.53 -5.26
N TYR A 72 1.76 -10.67 -4.70
CA TYR A 72 2.69 -11.73 -4.28
C TYR A 72 2.45 -13.07 -4.99
N ILE A 73 1.29 -13.28 -5.62
CA ILE A 73 0.95 -14.56 -6.25
C ILE A 73 1.93 -14.94 -7.37
N GLN A 74 2.47 -13.95 -8.08
CA GLN A 74 3.48 -14.20 -9.13
C GLN A 74 4.77 -14.76 -8.52
N ASP A 75 5.20 -14.25 -7.37
CA ASP A 75 6.38 -14.72 -6.67
C ASP A 75 6.18 -16.17 -6.20
N GLU A 76 5.01 -16.49 -5.65
CA GLU A 76 4.69 -17.86 -5.23
C GLU A 76 4.62 -18.85 -6.39
N ILE A 77 4.00 -18.47 -7.51
CA ILE A 77 3.94 -19.31 -8.70
C ILE A 77 5.36 -19.61 -9.19
N LEU A 78 6.23 -18.59 -9.26
CA LEU A 78 7.62 -18.75 -9.66
C LEU A 78 8.39 -19.68 -8.73
N GLU A 79 8.16 -19.58 -7.42
CA GLU A 79 8.80 -20.45 -6.43
C GLU A 79 8.38 -21.90 -6.55
N ARG A 80 7.10 -22.16 -6.84
CA ARG A 80 6.58 -23.51 -7.08
C ARG A 80 7.10 -24.09 -8.41
N LEU A 81 7.28 -23.26 -9.44
CA LEU A 81 7.72 -23.70 -10.77
C LEU A 81 9.23 -23.89 -10.89
N LYS A 82 10.04 -23.10 -10.18
CA LYS A 82 11.51 -23.15 -10.23
C LYS A 82 12.11 -24.55 -10.02
N PRO A 83 11.70 -25.35 -9.01
CA PRO A 83 12.26 -26.69 -8.83
C PRO A 83 11.86 -27.65 -9.97
N GLU A 84 10.66 -27.52 -10.52
CA GLU A 84 10.22 -28.36 -11.65
C GLU A 84 10.99 -28.02 -12.93
N LEU A 85 11.23 -26.73 -13.19
CA LEU A 85 12.05 -26.28 -14.32
C LEU A 85 13.51 -26.70 -14.17
N ALA A 86 14.05 -26.74 -12.95
CA ALA A 86 15.40 -27.25 -12.70
C ALA A 86 15.53 -28.75 -13.03
N LYS A 87 14.49 -29.56 -12.78
CA LYS A 87 14.46 -30.99 -13.18
C LYS A 87 14.44 -31.14 -14.70
N VAL A 88 13.67 -30.30 -15.39
CA VAL A 88 13.62 -30.28 -16.86
C VAL A 88 14.98 -29.87 -17.43
N ASP A 89 15.61 -28.83 -16.89
CA ASP A 89 16.93 -28.38 -17.32
C ASP A 89 17.99 -29.48 -17.17
N ALA A 90 17.94 -30.27 -16.10
CA ALA A 90 18.83 -31.41 -15.90
C ALA A 90 18.64 -32.53 -16.94
N HIS A 91 17.44 -32.66 -17.51
CA HIS A 91 17.14 -33.69 -18.51
C HIS A 91 17.42 -33.24 -19.95
N VAL A 92 17.14 -31.97 -20.27
CA VAL A 92 17.13 -31.47 -21.67
C VAL A 92 18.14 -30.35 -21.92
N GLY A 93 18.81 -29.83 -20.89
CA GLY A 93 19.79 -28.74 -21.02
C GLY A 93 19.18 -27.39 -21.44
N SER A 94 17.90 -27.14 -21.12
CA SER A 94 17.15 -25.98 -21.62
C SER A 94 17.48 -24.63 -20.96
N ASN A 95 18.16 -24.63 -19.80
CA ASN A 95 18.53 -23.46 -19.00
C ASN A 95 17.34 -22.49 -18.74
N LEU A 96 16.14 -23.02 -18.53
CA LEU A 96 14.91 -22.25 -18.27
C LEU A 96 14.89 -21.71 -16.84
N ALA A 97 15.34 -22.50 -15.86
CA ALA A 97 15.37 -22.11 -14.46
C ALA A 97 16.28 -20.90 -14.21
N GLU A 98 17.37 -20.77 -14.97
CA GLU A 98 18.30 -19.63 -14.90
C GLU A 98 17.72 -18.33 -15.46
N LYS A 99 16.73 -18.44 -16.37
CA LYS A 99 16.06 -17.29 -17.00
C LYS A 99 14.92 -16.74 -16.15
N LEU A 100 14.52 -17.43 -15.08
CA LEU A 100 13.50 -16.94 -14.17
C LEU A 100 13.98 -15.70 -13.40
N PRO A 101 13.04 -14.84 -12.96
CA PRO A 101 13.32 -13.76 -12.01
C PRO A 101 14.16 -14.23 -10.82
N LYS A 102 15.21 -13.46 -10.51
CA LYS A 102 16.11 -13.76 -9.39
C LYS A 102 15.62 -13.20 -8.07
N ARG A 103 14.80 -12.15 -8.13
CA ARG A 103 14.27 -11.44 -6.97
C ARG A 103 12.75 -11.47 -7.02
N ARG A 104 12.14 -11.60 -5.83
CA ARG A 104 10.70 -11.47 -5.62
C ARG A 104 10.27 -10.04 -5.93
N LEU A 105 9.12 -9.85 -6.56
CA LEU A 105 8.51 -8.54 -6.76
C LEU A 105 8.18 -7.89 -5.41
N MET A 106 7.53 -8.63 -4.50
CA MET A 106 7.22 -8.14 -3.16
C MET A 106 8.38 -8.46 -2.19
N ARG A 107 9.13 -7.44 -1.79
CA ARG A 107 10.28 -7.55 -0.87
C ARG A 107 10.55 -6.23 -0.15
N ALA A 108 11.36 -6.25 0.90
CA ALA A 108 11.82 -5.02 1.54
C ALA A 108 12.54 -4.09 0.54
N GLY A 109 12.29 -2.78 0.66
CA GLY A 109 12.88 -1.73 -0.17
C GLY A 109 12.08 -1.34 -1.42
N VAL A 110 11.04 -2.09 -1.79
CA VAL A 110 10.26 -1.77 -3.01
C VAL A 110 9.24 -0.66 -2.78
N PRO A 111 9.03 0.22 -3.76
CA PRO A 111 7.93 1.15 -3.74
C PRO A 111 6.61 0.44 -4.10
N VAL A 112 5.55 0.77 -3.36
CA VAL A 112 4.20 0.21 -3.50
C VAL A 112 3.16 1.33 -3.48
N VAL A 113 1.96 1.04 -3.97
CA VAL A 113 0.75 1.86 -3.70
C VAL A 113 -0.05 1.18 -2.61
N ALA A 114 -0.30 1.94 -1.54
CA ALA A 114 -1.28 1.58 -0.52
C ALA A 114 -2.55 2.40 -0.73
N VAL A 115 -3.71 1.75 -0.56
CA VAL A 115 -5.03 2.37 -0.54
C VAL A 115 -5.60 2.24 0.85
N VAL A 116 -6.13 3.33 1.38
CA VAL A 116 -6.77 3.43 2.68
C VAL A 116 -8.21 2.95 2.57
N LEU A 117 -8.62 2.07 3.48
CA LEU A 117 -9.99 1.62 3.56
C LEU A 117 -10.86 2.63 4.30
N ASP A 118 -12.16 2.63 4.00
CA ASP A 118 -13.11 3.55 4.63
C ASP A 118 -13.28 3.29 6.13
N ARG A 119 -13.03 2.06 6.57
CA ARG A 119 -13.20 1.56 7.95
C ARG A 119 -11.97 0.78 8.36
N ASP A 120 -11.75 0.63 9.66
CA ASP A 120 -10.75 -0.30 10.13
C ASP A 120 -11.03 -1.72 9.66
N ASN A 121 -9.96 -2.48 9.48
CA ASN A 121 -9.97 -3.84 9.00
C ASN A 121 -9.30 -4.82 9.99
N ASP A 122 -9.05 -4.38 11.23
CA ASP A 122 -8.36 -5.18 12.27
C ASP A 122 -9.10 -6.50 12.57
N ASN A 123 -10.44 -6.47 12.52
CA ASN A 123 -11.29 -7.64 12.77
C ASN A 123 -11.62 -8.43 11.50
N TRP A 124 -11.12 -8.02 10.34
CA TRP A 124 -11.27 -8.80 9.12
C TRP A 124 -10.20 -9.90 9.10
N GLU A 125 -10.63 -11.16 8.94
CA GLU A 125 -9.73 -12.33 8.94
C GLU A 125 -8.69 -12.29 7.79
N GLY A 126 -8.92 -11.47 6.76
CA GLY A 126 -8.04 -11.30 5.62
C GLY A 126 -8.06 -12.48 4.64
N GLY A 127 -7.20 -12.40 3.63
CA GLY A 127 -7.04 -13.45 2.64
C GLY A 127 -8.31 -13.73 1.84
N ARG A 128 -8.77 -15.00 1.86
CA ARG A 128 -9.94 -15.47 1.10
C ARG A 128 -11.26 -15.33 1.85
N ALA A 129 -11.25 -14.80 3.08
CA ALA A 129 -12.45 -14.66 3.88
C ALA A 129 -13.38 -13.58 3.29
N VAL A 130 -14.55 -14.01 2.80
CA VAL A 130 -15.59 -13.13 2.23
C VAL A 130 -16.70 -12.86 3.27
N ASN A 131 -16.39 -13.02 4.55
CA ASN A 131 -17.36 -12.86 5.64
C ASN A 131 -17.50 -11.38 6.01
N ASN A 132 -18.71 -11.01 6.47
CA ASN A 132 -18.91 -9.73 7.12
C ASN A 132 -18.10 -9.68 8.43
N TYR A 133 -17.57 -8.51 8.77
CA TYR A 133 -16.88 -8.27 10.03
C TYR A 133 -17.38 -6.96 10.66
N VAL A 134 -17.17 -6.81 11.96
CA VAL A 134 -17.49 -5.59 12.70
C VAL A 134 -16.19 -4.83 12.93
N PRO A 135 -16.06 -3.56 12.50
CA PRO A 135 -14.87 -2.75 12.77
C PRO A 135 -14.56 -2.70 14.27
N ASN A 136 -13.27 -2.77 14.61
CA ASN A 136 -12.76 -2.75 15.98
C ASN A 136 -12.78 -1.34 16.61
N SER A 137 -12.89 -0.31 15.77
CA SER A 137 -12.76 1.09 16.10
C SER A 137 -13.71 1.97 15.28
N SER A 138 -13.70 3.27 15.58
CA SER A 138 -14.42 4.27 14.79
C SER A 138 -13.51 5.01 13.80
N ARG A 139 -12.29 4.52 13.53
CA ARG A 139 -11.38 5.15 12.56
C ARG A 139 -12.02 5.14 11.17
N LEU A 140 -11.80 6.23 10.44
CA LEU A 140 -12.30 6.45 9.09
C LEU A 140 -11.19 7.06 8.26
N HIS A 141 -10.92 6.50 7.09
CA HIS A 141 -9.89 6.99 6.17
C HIS A 141 -8.52 7.20 6.86
N ASP A 142 -8.12 6.22 7.68
CA ASP A 142 -6.85 6.21 8.42
C ASP A 142 -5.85 5.26 7.76
N ALA A 143 -4.62 5.73 7.54
CA ALA A 143 -3.57 5.01 6.84
C ALA A 143 -3.07 3.75 7.56
N ASN A 144 -3.38 3.57 8.85
CA ASN A 144 -3.17 2.29 9.53
C ASN A 144 -4.08 1.18 8.97
N ASP A 145 -5.23 1.55 8.43
CA ASP A 145 -6.24 0.64 7.88
C ASP A 145 -6.08 0.48 6.35
N ALA A 146 -4.85 0.60 5.86
CA ALA A 146 -4.55 0.50 4.43
C ALA A 146 -4.43 -0.94 3.93
N ILE A 147 -4.39 -1.10 2.61
CA ILE A 147 -4.06 -2.34 1.90
C ILE A 147 -3.11 -2.03 0.74
N ILE A 148 -2.10 -2.87 0.54
CA ILE A 148 -1.20 -2.76 -0.62
C ILE A 148 -1.86 -3.40 -1.84
N ILE A 149 -2.05 -2.61 -2.90
CA ILE A 149 -2.73 -3.07 -4.14
C ILE A 149 -1.80 -3.20 -5.34
N GLY A 150 -0.56 -2.69 -5.24
CA GLY A 150 0.38 -2.76 -6.33
C GLY A 150 1.81 -2.46 -5.94
N VAL A 151 2.74 -3.16 -6.60
CA VAL A 151 4.18 -2.88 -6.54
C VAL A 151 4.51 -1.94 -7.70
N LEU A 152 5.06 -0.76 -7.38
CA LEU A 152 5.36 0.29 -8.37
C LEU A 152 6.73 0.14 -9.02
N GLY A 153 7.65 -0.58 -8.38
CA GLY A 153 9.04 -0.60 -8.80
C GLY A 153 9.84 -1.75 -8.22
N GLY A 154 10.91 -2.09 -8.91
CA GLY A 154 11.68 -3.31 -8.73
C GLY A 154 11.49 -4.21 -9.94
N ASP A 155 12.48 -4.27 -10.83
CA ASP A 155 12.46 -5.26 -11.89
C ASP A 155 12.79 -6.64 -11.32
N ALA A 156 12.23 -7.68 -11.93
CA ALA A 156 12.51 -9.09 -11.64
C ALA A 156 14.00 -9.47 -11.69
N LYS A 157 14.85 -8.60 -12.26
CA LYS A 157 16.28 -8.82 -12.51
C LYS A 157 17.20 -7.98 -11.61
N ASN A 158 16.95 -6.68 -11.45
CA ASN A 158 17.84 -5.75 -10.73
C ASN A 158 17.19 -5.04 -9.53
N GLY A 159 15.91 -5.30 -9.25
CA GLY A 159 15.11 -4.54 -8.30
C GLY A 159 15.53 -4.78 -6.89
#